data_AF-A0A7V2X9W3-F1
#
_entry.id   AF-A0A7V2X9W3-F1
#
_cell.length_a   1.000
_cell.length_b   1.000
_cell.length_c   1.000
_cell.angle_alpha   90.00
_cell.angle_beta   90.00
_cell.angle_gamma   90.00
#
_symmetry.space_group_name_H-M   'P 1'
#
loop_
_entity.id
_entity.type
_entity.pdbx_description
1 polymer ?
#
loop_
_entity_poly.entity_id
_entity_poly.type
_entity_poly.pdbx_seq_one_letter_code
_entity_poly.pdbx_strand_id
1 'polypeptide(L)'
;RRTGSEKEKERVASIAEGLPGDRVLNLAGKFRLVEIAAAIARASFLVGPDTGVLHLAAALDIPTVGLFAPTSASLVGPRSPTAHHLTVQGAPLCTPCLRKKCPHLPSRCMEEISVEAVFRAMESVQPLTGESERGASGSRGFSAVREKG
;
A
#
# COMPACT_ATOMS: atom_id res chain seq x y z
N ARG A 1 -18.77 3.53 6.91
CA ARG A 1 -17.83 4.54 7.46
C ARG A 1 -16.83 4.93 6.36
N ARG A 2 -16.55 6.22 6.16
CA ARG A 2 -15.49 6.70 5.25
C ARG A 2 -14.11 6.56 5.91
N THR A 3 -13.05 6.34 5.15
CA THR A 3 -11.67 6.23 5.68
C THR A 3 -11.00 7.59 5.82
N GLY A 4 -9.83 7.63 6.47
CA GLY A 4 -9.05 8.86 6.67
C GLY A 4 -9.53 9.68 7.86
N SER A 5 -8.64 9.92 8.82
CA SER A 5 -8.89 10.87 9.91
C SER A 5 -8.85 12.32 9.40
N GLU A 6 -9.39 13.30 10.14
CA GLU A 6 -9.28 14.72 9.73
C GLU A 6 -7.82 15.15 9.51
N LYS A 7 -6.92 14.73 10.40
CA LYS A 7 -5.47 14.98 10.28
C LYS A 7 -4.85 14.37 9.01
N GLU A 8 -5.39 13.25 8.54
CA GLU A 8 -4.92 12.61 7.31
C GLU A 8 -5.42 13.38 6.08
N LYS A 9 -6.67 13.85 6.10
CA LYS A 9 -7.23 14.67 5.03
C LYS A 9 -6.46 15.98 4.87
N GLU A 10 -6.16 16.66 5.97
CA GLU A 10 -5.34 17.88 5.97
C GLU A 10 -3.96 17.63 5.37
N ARG A 11 -3.30 16.54 5.79
CA ARG A 11 -1.97 16.16 5.27
C ARG A 11 -2.00 15.87 3.78
N VAL A 12 -2.99 15.11 3.30
CA VAL A 12 -3.11 14.78 1.88
C VAL A 12 -3.48 16.01 1.05
N ALA A 13 -4.30 16.92 1.57
CA ALA A 13 -4.63 18.18 0.90
C ALA A 13 -3.36 19.03 0.69
N SER A 14 -2.54 19.21 1.73
CA SER A 14 -1.28 19.94 1.64
C SER A 14 -0.30 19.33 0.62
N ILE A 15 -0.21 18.00 0.54
CA ILE A 15 0.60 17.33 -0.48
C ILE A 15 0.04 17.58 -1.89
N ALA A 16 -1.28 17.47 -2.07
CA ALA A 16 -1.93 17.64 -3.36
C ALA A 16 -1.80 19.07 -3.91
N GLU A 17 -1.85 20.08 -3.05
CA GLU A 17 -1.65 21.50 -3.42
C GLU A 17 -0.25 21.79 -3.97
N GLY A 18 0.75 21.00 -3.58
CA GLY A 18 2.13 21.10 -4.08
C GLY A 18 2.37 20.41 -5.43
N LEU A 19 1.34 19.80 -6.04
CA LEU A 19 1.47 18.98 -7.24
C LEU A 19 0.58 19.48 -8.39
N PRO A 20 0.90 19.15 -9.65
CA PRO A 20 0.07 19.49 -10.80
C PRO A 20 -1.33 18.88 -10.68
N GLY A 21 -2.36 19.72 -10.57
CA GLY A 21 -3.73 19.29 -10.26
C GLY A 21 -4.38 18.40 -11.33
N ASP A 22 -3.91 18.44 -12.57
CA ASP A 22 -4.34 17.57 -13.68
C ASP A 22 -3.83 16.12 -13.54
N ARG A 23 -2.82 15.90 -12.70
CA ARG A 23 -2.20 14.59 -12.44
C ARG A 23 -2.49 14.04 -11.05
N VAL A 24 -3.23 14.77 -10.21
CA VAL A 24 -3.50 14.39 -8.82
C VAL A 24 -5.00 14.37 -8.53
N LEU A 25 -5.49 13.21 -8.09
CA LEU A 25 -6.84 13.05 -7.58
C LEU A 25 -6.82 12.79 -6.07
N ASN A 26 -7.16 13.80 -5.27
CA ASN A 26 -7.28 13.63 -3.81
C ASN A 26 -8.59 12.92 -3.43
N LEU A 27 -8.47 11.70 -2.91
CA LEU A 27 -9.59 10.85 -2.46
C LEU A 27 -9.68 10.66 -0.94
N ALA A 28 -8.81 11.32 -0.16
CA ALA A 28 -8.79 11.17 1.29
C ALA A 28 -10.13 11.59 1.91
N GLY A 29 -10.70 10.76 2.78
CA GLY A 29 -11.98 11.08 3.41
C GLY A 29 -13.22 10.90 2.54
N LYS A 30 -13.07 10.58 1.25
CA LYS A 30 -14.19 10.58 0.29
C LYS A 30 -14.85 9.21 0.12
N PHE A 31 -14.06 8.14 0.29
CA PHE A 31 -14.51 6.76 0.04
C PHE A 31 -14.73 5.94 1.31
N ARG A 32 -15.67 5.02 1.24
CA ARG A 32 -15.84 3.87 2.14
C ARG A 32 -14.82 2.79 1.78
N LEU A 33 -14.58 1.85 2.69
CA LEU A 33 -13.61 0.77 2.47
C LEU A 33 -13.84 -0.01 1.16
N VAL A 34 -15.10 -0.33 0.84
CA VAL A 34 -15.47 -1.03 -0.40
C VAL A 34 -15.19 -0.21 -1.66
N GLU A 35 -15.35 1.11 -1.59
CA GLU A 35 -15.06 2.03 -2.70
C GLU A 35 -13.55 2.18 -2.90
N ILE A 36 -12.77 2.11 -1.83
CA ILE A 36 -11.30 2.07 -1.90
C ILE A 36 -10.84 0.78 -2.57
N ALA A 37 -11.40 -0.37 -2.19
CA ALA A 37 -11.09 -1.64 -2.85
C ALA A 37 -11.36 -1.57 -4.36
N ALA A 38 -12.52 -1.03 -4.75
CA ALA A 38 -12.87 -0.86 -6.16
C ALA A 38 -11.94 0.12 -6.90
N ALA A 39 -11.51 1.20 -6.24
CA ALA A 39 -10.56 2.14 -6.82
C ALA A 39 -9.16 1.51 -6.98
N ILE A 40 -8.69 0.77 -5.97
CA ILE A 40 -7.40 0.07 -5.98
C ILE A 40 -7.37 -1.01 -7.05
N ALA A 41 -8.46 -1.78 -7.22
CA ALA A 41 -8.56 -2.82 -8.26
C ALA A 41 -8.37 -2.26 -9.70
N ARG A 42 -8.48 -0.95 -9.88
CA ARG A 42 -8.26 -0.25 -11.15
C ARG A 42 -6.90 0.45 -11.25
N ALA A 43 -6.11 0.46 -10.19
CA ALA A 43 -4.79 1.05 -10.18
C ALA A 43 -3.78 0.12 -10.85
N SER A 44 -2.83 0.69 -11.61
CA SER A 44 -1.70 -0.10 -12.14
C SER A 44 -0.67 -0.44 -11.07
N PHE A 45 -0.67 0.30 -9.95
CA PHE A 45 0.33 0.22 -8.90
C PHE A 45 -0.17 0.91 -7.62
N LEU A 46 0.32 0.48 -6.46
CA LEU A 46 0.12 1.20 -5.19
C LEU A 46 1.41 1.33 -4.37
N VAL A 47 1.73 2.55 -3.92
CA VAL A 47 2.80 2.81 -2.94
C VAL A 47 2.14 3.29 -1.65
N GLY A 48 2.54 2.75 -0.50
CA GLY A 48 1.97 3.21 0.76
C GLY A 48 2.64 2.64 2.01
N PRO A 49 2.36 3.24 3.18
CA PRO A 49 2.84 2.74 4.46
C PRO A 49 2.19 1.41 4.83
N ASP A 50 2.82 0.68 5.76
CA ASP A 50 2.26 -0.52 6.41
C ASP A 50 0.92 -0.22 7.10
N THR A 51 -0.16 -0.39 6.34
CA THR A 51 -1.55 -0.13 6.73
C THR A 51 -2.46 -1.13 6.05
N GLY A 52 -3.70 -1.25 6.53
CA GLY A 52 -4.69 -2.15 5.92
C GLY A 52 -4.94 -1.90 4.42
N VAL A 53 -4.70 -0.67 3.93
CA VAL A 53 -4.86 -0.34 2.51
C VAL A 53 -3.78 -0.97 1.64
N LEU A 54 -2.53 -1.03 2.12
CA LEU A 54 -1.43 -1.73 1.45
C LEU A 54 -1.72 -3.23 1.33
N HIS A 55 -2.19 -3.83 2.43
CA HIS A 55 -2.56 -5.26 2.45
C HIS A 55 -3.76 -5.57 1.56
N LEU A 56 -4.75 -4.68 1.52
CA LEU A 56 -5.90 -4.80 0.63
C LEU A 56 -5.47 -4.77 -0.85
N ALA A 57 -4.52 -3.91 -1.22
CA ALA A 57 -3.99 -3.87 -2.58
C ALA A 57 -3.27 -5.15 -2.97
N ALA A 58 -2.47 -5.72 -2.07
CA ALA A 58 -1.83 -7.02 -2.29
C ALA A 58 -2.85 -8.16 -2.43
N ALA A 59 -3.90 -8.17 -1.61
CA ALA A 59 -4.98 -9.15 -1.73
C ALA A 59 -5.78 -9.03 -3.04
N LEU A 60 -5.74 -7.87 -3.69
CA LEU A 60 -6.35 -7.60 -5.00
C LEU A 60 -5.39 -7.84 -6.17
N ASP A 61 -4.21 -8.41 -5.93
CA ASP A 61 -3.15 -8.63 -6.93
C ASP A 61 -2.68 -7.33 -7.61
N ILE A 62 -2.77 -6.20 -6.91
CA ILE A 62 -2.23 -4.93 -7.41
C ILE A 62 -0.76 -4.84 -7.03
N PRO A 63 0.18 -4.65 -7.97
CA PRO A 63 1.59 -4.51 -7.64
C PRO A 63 1.81 -3.38 -6.63
N THR A 64 2.56 -3.64 -5.56
CA THR A 64 2.77 -2.64 -4.51
C THR A 64 4.20 -2.48 -4.04
N VAL A 65 4.52 -1.26 -3.61
CA VAL A 65 5.68 -0.97 -2.76
C VAL A 65 5.22 -0.54 -1.38
N GLY A 66 5.53 -1.37 -0.39
CA GLY A 66 5.23 -1.11 1.01
C GLY A 66 6.35 -0.36 1.72
N LEU A 67 6.01 0.70 2.45
CA LEU A 67 6.97 1.48 3.25
C LEU A 67 6.90 1.01 4.71
N PHE A 68 7.98 0.37 5.16
CA PHE A 68 8.10 -0.21 6.49
C PHE A 68 9.19 0.53 7.27
N ALA A 69 8.91 0.92 8.50
CA ALA A 69 9.91 1.62 9.32
C ALA A 69 10.06 0.97 10.70
N PRO A 70 9.12 1.12 11.64
CA PRO A 70 9.24 0.44 12.93
C PRO A 70 8.81 -1.03 12.85
N THR A 71 7.88 -1.35 11.95
CA THR A 71 7.37 -2.71 11.72
C THR A 71 8.25 -3.45 10.73
N SER A 72 8.53 -4.72 10.98
CA SER A 72 9.29 -5.56 10.07
C SER A 72 8.40 -6.14 8.96
N ALA A 73 8.76 -5.87 7.70
CA ALA A 73 8.11 -6.44 6.52
C ALA A 73 8.15 -7.97 6.51
N SER A 74 9.18 -8.58 7.10
CA SER A 74 9.26 -10.04 7.21
C SER A 74 8.14 -10.65 8.08
N LEU A 75 7.58 -9.88 9.01
CA LEU A 75 6.54 -10.35 9.92
C LEU A 75 5.13 -10.16 9.34
N VAL A 76 4.88 -8.98 8.76
CA VAL A 76 3.54 -8.56 8.36
C VAL A 76 3.49 -7.96 6.97
N GLY A 77 4.49 -8.22 6.12
CA GLY A 77 4.53 -7.71 4.76
C GLY A 77 3.34 -8.14 3.91
N PRO A 78 3.03 -7.38 2.85
CA PRO A 78 1.95 -7.70 1.92
C PRO A 78 2.14 -9.10 1.32
N ARG A 79 1.05 -9.85 1.22
CA ARG A 79 1.01 -11.18 0.60
C ARG A 79 0.01 -11.16 -0.54
N SER A 80 0.44 -11.64 -1.69
CA SER A 80 -0.40 -11.82 -2.87
C SER A 80 -0.19 -13.21 -3.45
N PRO A 81 -1.26 -13.79 -4.04
CA PRO A 81 -1.14 -15.00 -4.83
C PRO A 81 -0.27 -14.86 -6.08
N THR A 82 -0.23 -13.69 -6.73
CA THR A 82 0.35 -13.55 -8.08
C THR A 82 1.19 -12.30 -8.32
N ALA A 83 0.94 -11.20 -7.60
CA ALA A 83 1.66 -9.95 -7.78
C ALA A 83 2.97 -9.92 -6.99
N HIS A 84 3.97 -9.27 -7.59
CA HIS A 84 5.23 -8.97 -6.90
C HIS A 84 5.04 -7.75 -6.00
N HIS A 85 5.44 -7.91 -4.74
CA HIS A 85 5.44 -6.83 -3.75
C HIS A 85 6.85 -6.63 -3.22
N LEU A 86 7.30 -5.38 -3.26
CA LEU A 86 8.55 -4.99 -2.63
C LEU A 86 8.29 -4.16 -1.39
N THR A 87 9.22 -4.22 -0.46
CA THR A 87 9.18 -3.44 0.77
C THR A 87 10.45 -2.63 0.91
N VAL A 88 10.31 -1.33 1.14
CA VAL A 88 11.42 -0.48 1.54
C VAL A 88 11.38 -0.37 3.06
N GLN A 89 12.41 -0.88 3.73
CA GLN A 89 12.47 -0.92 5.19
C GLN A 89 13.53 0.02 5.74
N GLY A 90 13.13 0.92 6.64
CA GLY A 90 14.05 1.65 7.50
C GLY A 90 14.65 0.73 8.57
N ALA A 91 15.96 0.76 8.76
CA ALA A 91 16.72 -0.20 9.55
C ALA A 91 17.61 0.45 10.64
N PRO A 92 17.06 1.29 11.55
CA PRO A 92 17.83 1.75 12.68
C PRO A 92 18.04 0.61 13.69
N LEU A 93 18.98 0.82 14.62
CA LEU A 93 19.31 -0.12 15.70
C LEU A 93 18.11 -0.57 16.56
N CYS A 94 16.98 0.14 16.52
CA CYS A 94 15.80 -0.17 17.33
C CYS A 94 14.69 -0.93 16.59
N THR A 95 14.86 -1.32 15.31
CA THR A 95 13.83 -2.04 14.54
C THR A 95 13.94 -3.57 14.71
N PRO A 96 12.83 -4.30 14.90
CA PRO A 96 11.46 -3.81 15.00
C PRO A 96 11.15 -3.19 16.36
N CYS A 97 10.53 -2.00 16.37
CA CYS A 97 10.01 -1.41 17.61
C CYS A 97 8.48 -1.35 17.56
N LEU A 98 7.80 -1.88 18.57
CA LEU A 98 6.34 -1.86 18.66
C LEU A 98 5.82 -0.71 19.53
N ARG A 99 6.62 0.35 19.66
CA ARG A 99 6.30 1.49 20.53
C ARG A 99 5.30 2.42 19.85
N LYS A 100 4.25 2.84 20.58
CA LYS A 100 3.28 3.84 20.11
C LYS A 100 3.87 5.25 19.94
N LYS A 101 4.93 5.56 20.67
CA LYS A 101 5.66 6.83 20.61
C LYS A 101 7.15 6.55 20.46
N CYS A 102 7.76 7.13 19.43
CA CYS A 102 9.19 7.02 19.20
C CYS A 102 9.95 7.99 20.15
N PRO A 103 10.96 7.53 20.90
CA PRO A 103 11.82 8.41 21.68
C PRO A 103 12.87 9.15 20.82
N HIS A 104 13.05 8.74 19.56
CA HIS A 104 13.93 9.39 18.60
C HIS A 104 13.06 10.22 17.65
N LEU A 105 13.10 11.55 17.78
CA LEU A 105 12.37 12.46 16.92
C LEU A 105 13.38 13.37 16.19
N PRO A 106 13.30 13.49 14.84
CA PRO A 106 12.48 12.69 13.93
C PRO A 106 12.82 11.19 14.01
N SER A 107 11.85 10.34 13.65
CA SER A 107 12.02 8.89 13.69
C SER A 107 13.06 8.46 12.66
N ARG A 108 14.28 8.10 13.10
CA ARG A 108 15.38 7.69 12.21
C ARG A 108 14.98 6.60 11.20
N CYS A 109 14.14 5.62 11.61
CA CYS A 109 13.63 4.61 10.68
C CYS A 109 12.83 5.17 9.50
N MET A 110 12.09 6.26 9.69
CA MET A 110 11.37 6.88 8.59
C MET A 110 12.32 7.67 7.68
N GLU A 111 13.37 8.29 8.24
CA GLU A 111 14.36 9.06 7.48
C GLU A 111 15.25 8.20 6.59
N GLU A 112 15.48 6.94 6.98
CA GLU A 112 16.25 5.99 6.17
C GLU A 112 15.49 5.49 4.92
N ILE A 113 14.17 5.72 4.83
CA ILE A 113 13.39 5.42 3.63
C ILE A 113 13.60 6.56 2.62
N SER A 114 14.62 6.41 1.78
CA SER A 114 14.92 7.40 0.73
C SER A 114 13.92 7.31 -0.43
N VAL A 115 13.66 8.46 -1.08
CA VAL A 115 12.78 8.53 -2.25
C VAL A 115 13.35 7.68 -3.39
N GLU A 116 14.67 7.69 -3.58
CA GLU A 116 15.37 6.90 -4.60
C GLU A 116 15.19 5.40 -4.37
N ALA A 117 15.23 4.94 -3.12
CA ALA A 117 14.97 3.53 -2.80
C ALA A 117 13.54 3.12 -3.16
N VAL A 118 12.56 4.00 -2.94
CA VAL A 118 11.17 3.79 -3.35
C VAL A 118 11.05 3.73 -4.86
N PHE A 119 11.66 4.66 -5.61
CA PHE A 119 11.63 4.64 -7.07
C PHE A 119 12.27 3.39 -7.66
N ARG A 120 13.44 2.96 -7.16
CA ARG A 120 14.07 1.71 -7.62
C ARG A 120 13.19 0.48 -7.35
N ALA A 121 12.50 0.45 -6.21
CA ALA A 121 11.54 -0.60 -5.92
C ALA A 121 10.35 -0.56 -6.88
N MET A 122 9.85 0.63 -7.24
CA MET A 122 8.80 0.78 -8.24
C MET A 122 9.24 0.29 -9.62
N GLU A 123 10.46 0.62 -10.06
CA GLU A 123 11.01 0.17 -11.35
C GLU A 123 11.21 -1.35 -11.41
N SER A 124 11.49 -1.98 -10.26
CA SER A 124 11.69 -3.43 -10.14
C SER A 124 10.39 -4.23 -10.13
N VAL A 125 9.24 -3.57 -10.01
CA VAL A 125 7.92 -4.20 -10.00
C VAL A 125 7.18 -3.76 -11.26
N GLN A 126 6.87 -4.70 -12.15
CA GLN A 126 6.13 -4.38 -13.37
C GLN A 126 4.71 -3.89 -13.03
N PRO A 127 4.32 -2.67 -13.44
CA PRO A 127 2.95 -2.22 -13.32
C PRO A 127 2.02 -3.07 -14.19
N LEU A 128 0.76 -3.21 -13.79
CA LEU A 128 -0.23 -3.87 -14.66
C LEU A 128 -0.49 -3.00 -15.90
N THR A 129 -0.28 -3.57 -17.09
CA THR A 129 -0.48 -2.89 -18.37
C THR A 129 -1.62 -3.54 -19.15
N GLY A 130 -2.70 -2.77 -19.39
CA GLY A 130 -3.86 -3.25 -20.16
C GLY A 130 -5.00 -3.90 -19.35
N GLU A 131 -6.20 -3.97 -19.95
CA GLU A 131 -7.43 -4.47 -19.31
C GLU A 131 -7.44 -5.99 -19.10
N SER A 132 -6.73 -6.75 -19.95
CA SER A 132 -6.70 -8.21 -19.91
C SER A 132 -5.98 -8.78 -18.68
N GLU A 133 -4.96 -8.07 -18.17
CA GLU A 133 -4.22 -8.48 -16.96
C GLU A 133 -5.00 -8.15 -15.68
N ARG A 134 -5.91 -7.17 -15.74
CA ARG A 134 -6.73 -6.72 -14.60
C ARG A 134 -7.92 -7.64 -14.28
N GLY A 135 -8.30 -8.53 -15.20
CA GLY A 135 -9.48 -9.41 -15.09
C GLY A 135 -9.20 -10.87 -14.73
N ALA A 136 -7.93 -11.31 -14.70
CA ALA A 136 -7.58 -12.72 -14.54
C ALA A 136 -7.72 -13.27 -13.10
N SER A 137 -7.86 -12.41 -12.09
CA SER A 137 -8.09 -12.83 -10.69
C SER A 137 -9.58 -13.04 -10.35
N GLY A 138 -10.50 -12.62 -11.21
CA GLY A 138 -11.96 -12.71 -10.98
C GLY A 138 -12.65 -14.00 -11.48
N SER A 139 -11.97 -14.86 -12.24
CA SER A 139 -12.58 -16.05 -12.87
C SER A 139 -12.15 -17.39 -12.31
N ARG A 140 -11.25 -17.45 -11.31
CA ARG A 140 -10.96 -18.70 -10.61
C ARG A 140 -12.01 -18.90 -9.52
N GLY A 141 -13.09 -19.55 -9.92
CA GLY A 141 -14.25 -19.83 -9.08
C GLY A 141 -13.87 -20.33 -7.69
N PHE A 142 -14.60 -19.87 -6.69
CA PHE A 142 -14.83 -20.62 -5.46
C PHE A 142 -15.30 -22.03 -5.87
N SER A 143 -14.37 -22.99 -5.94
CA SER A 143 -14.75 -24.38 -6.06
C SER A 143 -15.36 -24.76 -4.72
N ALA A 144 -16.68 -24.89 -4.70
CA ALA A 144 -17.44 -25.31 -3.54
C ALA A 144 -16.78 -26.56 -2.95
N VAL A 145 -16.41 -26.47 -1.67
CA VAL A 145 -16.01 -27.63 -0.87
C VAL A 145 -17.18 -28.60 -0.91
N ARG A 146 -17.03 -29.70 -1.64
CA ARG A 146 -17.93 -30.84 -1.56
C ARG A 146 -17.82 -31.41 -0.15
N GLU A 147 -18.88 -31.30 0.63
CA GLU A 147 -19.11 -32.11 1.82
C GLU A 147 -19.00 -33.58 1.42
N LYS A 148 -18.11 -34.32 2.09
CA LYS A 148 -18.15 -35.78 2.11
C LYS A 148 -18.88 -36.19 3.37
N GLY A 149 -19.88 -37.06 3.21
CA GLY A 149 -20.66 -37.66 4.29
C GLY A 149 -19.93 -38.76 5.03
#